data_AF-A0A962JN73-F1
#
_entry.id   AF-A0A962JN73-F1
#
_cell.length_a   1.000
_cell.length_b   1.000
_cell.length_c   1.000
_cell.angle_alpha   90.00
_cell.angle_beta   90.00
_cell.angle_gamma   90.00
#
_symmetry.space_group_name_H-M   'P 1'
#
loop_
_entity.id
_entity.type
_entity.pdbx_description
1 polymer ?
#
loop_
_entity_poly.entity_id
_entity_poly.type
_entity_poly.pdbx_seq_one_letter_code
_entity_poly.pdbx_strand_id
1 'polypeptide(L)'
;MSVNPQSILVYLLFDDQAQLIALLQQFPDYRFALYSNGYPEGNYRNVEVFRQSRKGFLHSFAACSGVVCNAGVELISESLSLGKILLVTPIQNIQK
;
A
#
# COMPACT_ATOMS: atom_id res chain seq x y z
N MET A 1 -12.71 15.52 -2.93
CA MET A 1 -12.70 14.05 -2.94
C MET A 1 -12.83 13.59 -1.50
N SER A 2 -13.87 12.84 -1.15
CA SER A 2 -14.02 12.29 0.20
C SER A 2 -13.02 11.14 0.39
N VAL A 3 -12.08 11.30 1.32
CA VAL A 3 -11.16 10.23 1.72
C VAL A 3 -11.94 9.18 2.48
N ASN A 4 -11.79 7.90 2.10
CA ASN A 4 -12.40 6.80 2.85
C ASN A 4 -11.47 6.47 4.04
N PRO A 5 -11.94 6.58 5.31
CA PRO A 5 -11.13 6.31 6.50
C PRO A 5 -10.54 4.89 6.57
N GLN A 6 -11.13 3.94 5.85
CA GLN A 6 -10.75 2.54 5.83
C GLN A 6 -9.92 2.15 4.59
N SER A 7 -9.58 3.11 3.72
CA SER A 7 -8.80 2.85 2.51
C SER A 7 -7.31 3.02 2.77
N ILE A 8 -6.53 1.96 2.53
CA ILE A 8 -5.09 1.91 2.78
C ILE A 8 -4.35 1.64 1.47
N LEU A 9 -3.35 2.45 1.17
CA LEU A 9 -2.41 2.20 0.08
C LEU A 9 -1.28 1.31 0.57
N VAL A 10 -0.96 0.24 -0.16
CA VAL A 10 0.15 -0.67 0.17
C VAL A 10 1.19 -0.64 -0.94
N TYR A 11 2.40 -0.22 -0.58
CA TYR A 11 3.56 -0.15 -1.46
C TYR A 11 4.76 -0.78 -0.76
N LEU A 12 4.78 -2.12 -0.76
CA LEU A 12 5.79 -2.91 -0.08
C LEU A 12 6.68 -3.69 -1.05
N LEU A 13 7.97 -3.70 -0.75
CA LEU A 13 8.96 -4.62 -1.31
C LEU A 13 8.95 -5.92 -0.49
N PHE A 14 7.83 -6.66 -0.54
CA PHE A 14 7.71 -7.96 0.12
C PHE A 14 8.10 -9.07 -0.86
N ASP A 15 8.95 -10.00 -0.42
CA ASP A 15 9.42 -11.10 -1.29
C ASP A 15 8.30 -12.10 -1.60
N ASP A 16 7.39 -12.36 -0.64
CA ASP A 16 6.19 -13.19 -0.83
C ASP A 16 4.91 -12.35 -0.83
N GLN A 17 4.43 -12.01 -2.03
CA GLN A 17 3.22 -11.24 -2.25
C GLN A 17 1.95 -12.02 -1.87
N ALA A 18 1.95 -13.35 -1.98
CA ALA A 18 0.80 -14.17 -1.61
C ALA A 18 0.59 -14.15 -0.10
N GLN A 19 1.69 -14.27 0.67
CA GLN A 19 1.65 -14.14 2.13
C GLN A 19 1.18 -12.75 2.57
N LEU A 20 1.66 -11.69 1.91
CA LEU A 20 1.20 -10.32 2.17
C LEU A 20 -0.31 -10.18 1.94
N ILE A 21 -0.83 -10.66 0.81
CA ILE A 21 -2.27 -10.61 0.53
C ILE A 21 -3.06 -11.39 1.58
N ALA A 22 -2.60 -12.59 1.96
CA ALA A 22 -3.24 -13.38 3.01
C ALA A 22 -3.25 -12.65 4.37
N LEU A 23 -2.19 -11.90 4.70
CA LEU A 23 -2.13 -11.07 5.89
C LEU A 23 -3.14 -9.91 5.82
N LEU A 24 -3.17 -9.15 4.73
CA LEU A 24 -4.09 -8.04 4.53
C LEU A 24 -5.56 -8.48 4.59
N GLN A 25 -5.85 -9.71 4.14
CA GLN A 25 -7.19 -10.29 4.21
C GLN A 25 -7.70 -10.60 5.62
N GLN A 26 -6.83 -10.55 6.63
CA GLN A 26 -7.23 -10.69 8.04
C GLN A 26 -7.88 -9.42 8.61
N PHE A 27 -7.87 -8.31 7.85
CA PHE A 27 -8.43 -7.01 8.25
C PHE A 27 -9.60 -6.60 7.33
N PRO A 28 -10.76 -7.27 7.41
CA PRO A 28 -11.87 -7.10 6.46
C PRO A 28 -12.52 -5.71 6.49
N ASP A 29 -12.36 -4.95 7.58
CA ASP A 29 -12.87 -3.59 7.72
C ASP A 29 -12.08 -2.57 6.89
N TYR A 30 -10.93 -2.97 6.33
CA TYR A 30 -10.06 -2.13 5.52
C TYR A 30 -10.04 -2.59 4.07
N ARG A 31 -9.94 -1.62 3.16
CA ARG A 31 -9.67 -1.87 1.73
C ARG A 31 -8.24 -1.53 1.41
N PHE A 32 -7.53 -2.45 0.77
CA PHE A 32 -6.13 -2.30 0.44
C PHE A 32 -5.93 -2.14 -1.06
N ALA A 33 -5.29 -1.05 -1.48
CA ALA A 33 -4.78 -0.87 -2.83
C ALA A 33 -3.30 -1.29 -2.86
N LEU A 34 -3.02 -2.52 -3.30
CA LEU A 34 -1.67 -3.08 -3.35
C LEU A 34 -1.04 -2.87 -4.73
N TYR A 35 0.05 -2.12 -4.79
CA TYR A 35 0.85 -2.00 -6.01
C TYR A 35 1.98 -3.03 -6.01
N SER A 36 1.91 -3.99 -6.92
CA SER A 36 2.85 -5.12 -6.98
C SER A 36 3.13 -5.56 -8.42
N ASN A 37 4.37 -6.00 -8.66
CA ASN A 37 4.76 -6.68 -9.91
C ASN A 37 4.87 -8.20 -9.72
N GLY A 38 4.81 -8.70 -8.48
CA GLY A 38 5.01 -10.11 -8.15
C GLY A 38 3.72 -10.91 -8.02
N TYR A 39 2.56 -10.31 -8.32
CA TYR A 39 1.26 -10.95 -8.18
C TYR A 39 0.30 -10.52 -9.30
N PRO A 40 -0.60 -11.39 -9.79
CA PRO A 40 -1.53 -11.00 -10.85
C PRO A 40 -2.47 -9.88 -10.42
N GLU A 41 -2.64 -8.89 -11.29
CA GLU A 41 -3.61 -7.81 -11.14
C GLU A 41 -5.02 -8.39 -10.96
N GLY A 42 -5.80 -7.83 -10.04
CA GLY A 42 -7.15 -8.31 -9.77
C GLY A 42 -7.65 -8.03 -8.36
N ASN A 43 -8.85 -8.52 -8.08
CA ASN A 43 -9.53 -8.34 -6.81
C ASN A 43 -9.45 -9.62 -5.96
N TYR A 44 -8.96 -9.50 -4.74
CA TYR A 44 -8.74 -10.59 -3.79
C TYR A 44 -9.35 -10.21 -2.43
N ARG A 45 -10.66 -10.44 -2.29
CA ARG A 45 -11.47 -10.02 -1.13
C ARG A 45 -11.40 -8.50 -0.93
N ASN A 46 -10.77 -8.04 0.15
CA ASN A 46 -10.60 -6.64 0.51
C ASN A 46 -9.28 -6.04 -0.03
N VAL A 47 -8.55 -6.77 -0.87
CA VAL A 47 -7.30 -6.33 -1.50
C VAL A 47 -7.49 -6.21 -3.01
N GLU A 48 -7.25 -5.04 -3.56
CA GLU A 48 -7.17 -4.80 -5.00
C GLU A 48 -5.69 -4.68 -5.38
N VAL A 49 -5.24 -5.57 -6.27
CA VAL A 49 -3.85 -5.63 -6.73
C VAL A 49 -3.76 -4.90 -8.06
N PHE A 50 -2.88 -3.91 -8.12
CA PHE A 50 -2.57 -3.11 -9.30
C PHE A 50 -1.15 -3.39 -9.78
N ARG A 51 -0.95 -3.37 -11.10
CA ARG A 51 0.40 -3.18 -11.66
C ARG A 51 0.95 -1.81 -11.30
N GLN A 52 2.27 -1.69 -11.28
CA GLN A 52 2.93 -0.40 -11.06
C GLN A 52 2.47 0.64 -12.10
N SER A 53 1.90 1.74 -11.61
CA SER A 53 1.43 2.86 -12.42
C SER A 53 1.53 4.13 -11.62
N ARG A 54 2.35 5.09 -12.09
CA ARG A 54 2.50 6.39 -11.40
C ARG A 54 1.17 7.11 -11.26
N LYS A 55 0.35 7.14 -12.32
CA LYS A 55 -0.94 7.82 -12.32
C LYS A 55 -1.94 7.12 -11.39
N GLY A 56 -2.02 5.80 -11.46
CA GLY A 56 -2.89 5.01 -10.58
C GLY A 56 -2.49 5.15 -9.11
N PHE A 57 -1.19 5.08 -8.85
CA PHE A 57 -0.62 5.23 -7.51
C PHE A 57 -0.99 6.59 -6.90
N LEU A 58 -0.75 7.69 -7.62
CA LEU A 58 -1.09 9.03 -7.13
C LEU A 58 -2.59 9.20 -6.87
N HIS A 59 -3.43 8.59 -7.71
CA HIS A 59 -4.89 8.59 -7.49
C HIS A 59 -5.26 7.84 -6.20
N SER A 60 -4.71 6.65 -6.01
CA SER A 60 -4.93 5.82 -4.82
C SER A 60 -4.38 6.49 -3.56
N PHE A 61 -3.22 7.13 -3.67
CA PHE A 61 -2.57 7.91 -2.62
C PHE A 61 -3.44 9.09 -2.20
N ALA A 62 -3.98 9.86 -3.14
CA ALA A 62 -4.89 10.97 -2.82
C ALA A 62 -6.18 10.50 -2.12
N ALA A 63 -6.69 9.32 -2.47
CA ALA A 63 -7.97 8.79 -1.96
C ALA A 63 -7.87 8.01 -0.64
N CYS A 64 -6.69 7.53 -0.26
CA CYS A 64 -6.48 6.72 0.95
C CYS A 64 -6.37 7.55 2.25
N SER A 65 -6.71 6.93 3.37
CA SER A 65 -6.51 7.48 4.72
C SER A 65 -5.18 7.08 5.35
N GLY A 66 -4.55 6.02 4.83
CA GLY A 66 -3.28 5.53 5.32
C GLY A 66 -2.42 4.85 4.26
N VAL A 67 -1.14 4.73 4.57
CA VAL A 67 -0.10 4.18 3.69
C VAL A 67 0.73 3.15 4.46
N VAL A 68 0.94 2.00 3.84
CA VAL A 68 1.88 0.96 4.26
C VAL A 68 3.02 0.92 3.26
N CYS A 69 4.24 1.27 3.68
CA CYS A 69 5.37 1.31 2.75
C CYS A 69 6.71 0.91 3.40
N ASN A 70 7.65 0.44 2.57
CA ASN A 70 9.06 0.40 2.93
C ASN A 70 9.61 1.85 2.89
N ALA A 71 10.64 2.14 3.69
CA ALA A 71 11.08 3.50 4.08
C ALA A 71 11.58 4.43 2.94
N GLY A 72 10.72 4.82 2.00
CA GLY A 72 10.97 5.88 1.03
C GLY A 72 10.71 7.26 1.63
N VAL A 73 11.76 8.08 1.77
CA VAL A 73 11.71 9.40 2.44
C VAL A 73 10.64 10.33 1.84
N GLU A 74 10.49 10.35 0.52
CA GLU A 74 9.52 11.21 -0.18
C GLU A 74 8.07 10.83 0.15
N LEU A 75 7.71 9.56 0.01
CA LEU A 75 6.36 9.07 0.28
C LEU A 75 5.96 9.27 1.75
N ILE A 76 6.92 9.08 2.67
CA ILE A 76 6.73 9.34 4.10
C ILE A 76 6.44 10.82 4.34
N SER A 77 7.26 11.72 3.79
CA SER A 77 7.11 13.18 3.98
C SER A 77 5.76 13.69 3.48
N GLU A 78 5.33 13.25 2.30
CA GLU A 78 4.03 13.62 1.73
C GLU A 78 2.87 13.06 2.55
N SER A 79 2.97 11.80 3.00
CA SER A 79 1.93 11.16 3.82
C SER A 79 1.70 11.91 5.13
N LEU A 80 2.79 12.31 5.80
CA LEU A 80 2.74 13.07 7.05
C LEU A 80 2.14 14.46 6.82
N SER A 81 2.57 15.15 5.76
CA SER A 81 2.05 16.48 5.40
C SER A 81 0.54 16.47 5.11
N LEU A 82 0.01 15.33 4.64
CA LEU A 82 -1.42 15.11 4.38
C LEU A 82 -2.19 14.50 5.56
N GLY A 83 -1.54 14.29 6.71
CA GLY A 83 -2.16 13.72 7.91
C GLY A 83 -2.59 12.25 7.77
N LYS A 84 -1.97 11.48 6.86
CA LYS A 84 -2.29 10.07 6.63
C LYS A 84 -1.65 9.19 7.71
N ILE A 85 -2.34 8.12 8.10
CA ILE A 85 -1.79 7.10 9.00
C ILE A 85 -0.69 6.34 8.26
N LEU A 86 0.49 6.21 8.87
CA LEU A 86 1.65 5.59 8.24
C LEU A 86 2.10 4.34 9.00
N LEU A 87 2.18 3.22 8.31
CA LEU A 87 2.82 2.00 8.80
C LEU A 87 4.09 1.74 7.98
N VAL A 88 5.25 1.87 8.62
CA VAL A 88 6.54 1.68 7.96
C VAL A 88 7.13 0.35 8.38
N THR A 89 7.35 -0.54 7.42
CA THR A 89 8.13 -1.76 7.66
C THR A 89 9.59 -1.48 7.33
N PRO A 90 10.53 -1.71 8.26
CA PRO A 90 11.94 -1.56 7.98
C PRO A 90 12.37 -2.55 6.89
N ILE A 91 13.24 -2.11 5.99
CA ILE A 91 13.84 -2.97 4.97
C ILE A 91 14.92 -3.80 5.67
N GLN A 92 14.75 -5.13 5.75
CA GLN A 92 15.71 -6.00 6.45
C GLN A 92 16.92 -6.42 5.61
N ASN A 93 17.10 -5.92 4.38
CA ASN A 93 18.33 -6.14 3.62
C ASN A 93 18.61 -4.98 2.65
N ILE A 94 19.58 -4.14 3.02
CA ILE A 94 20.37 -3.41 2.02
C ILE A 94 21.52 -4.37 1.65
N GLN A 95 21.30 -5.24 0.67
CA GLN A 95 22.42 -5.96 0.06
C GLN A 95 23.26 -4.90 -0.69
N LYS A 96 24.45 -4.62 -0.17
CA LYS A 96 25.53 -3.98 -0.91
C LYS A 96 26.18 -4.99 -1.85
#